data_AF-A0AAV9KHG3-F1
#
_entry.id   AF-A0AAV9KHG3-F1
#
_cell.length_a   1.000
_cell.length_b   1.000
_cell.length_c   1.000
_cell.angle_alpha   90.00
_cell.angle_beta   90.00
_cell.angle_gamma   90.00
#
_symmetry.space_group_name_H-M   'P 1'
#
loop_
_entity.id
_entity.type
_entity.pdbx_description
1 polymer ?
#
loop_
_entity_poly.entity_id
_entity_poly.type
_entity_poly.pdbx_seq_one_letter_code
_entity_poly.pdbx_strand_id
1 'polypeptide(L)'
;MPFVHPHSVLVVTINSIGLFMQLCYISIFFFYTGKRYRLQIVSILFGEIVGLAAAVAGTMLGLHTYASRTTVVGILATAFGICMYGSPLTIMYKVIKTKSAEFLPKTLSIACFLNGICWAGYALLKFDPYILTGNGVGALLALVQLALIVIYRNPPPKDEKPSKVELQNVV
;
A
#
# COMPACT_ATOMS: atom_id res chain seq x y z
N MET A 1 -9.27 16.02 -3.13
CA MET A 1 -9.16 17.50 -3.23
C MET A 1 -10.51 18.11 -2.84
N PRO A 2 -10.57 19.08 -1.90
CA PRO A 2 -11.84 19.61 -1.38
C PRO A 2 -12.72 20.29 -2.45
N PHE A 3 -12.09 20.81 -3.51
CA PHE A 3 -12.76 21.43 -4.65
C PHE A 3 -13.28 20.41 -5.69
N VAL A 4 -12.97 19.12 -5.53
CA VAL A 4 -13.49 18.04 -6.39
C VAL A 4 -14.46 17.16 -5.62
N HIS A 5 -14.15 16.84 -4.36
CA HIS A 5 -15.00 16.05 -3.46
C HIS A 5 -15.17 16.82 -2.14
N PRO A 6 -16.36 17.43 -1.90
CA PRO A 6 -16.65 18.10 -0.64
C PRO A 6 -16.62 17.14 0.56
N HIS A 7 -16.34 17.67 1.75
CA HIS A 7 -16.36 16.92 3.02
C HIS A 7 -15.39 15.73 3.16
N SER A 8 -14.31 15.68 2.38
CA SER A 8 -13.25 14.66 2.48
C SER A 8 -12.08 15.06 3.38
N VAL A 9 -12.30 15.93 4.38
CA VAL A 9 -11.21 16.50 5.21
C VAL A 9 -10.35 15.41 5.84
N LEU A 10 -10.98 14.38 6.43
CA LEU A 10 -10.25 13.27 7.06
C LEU A 10 -9.40 12.49 6.05
N VAL A 11 -9.92 12.24 4.85
CA VAL A 11 -9.18 11.58 3.77
C VAL A 11 -8.01 12.46 3.34
N VAL A 12 -8.21 13.78 3.21
CA VAL A 12 -7.16 14.71 2.80
C VAL A 12 -6.05 14.79 3.85
N THR A 13 -6.37 14.88 5.14
CA THR A 13 -5.35 15.00 6.19
C THR A 13 -4.44 13.77 6.26
N ILE A 14 -5.00 12.56 6.33
CA ILE A 14 -4.20 11.34 6.43
C ILE A 14 -3.37 11.08 5.17
N ASN A 15 -3.92 11.34 3.98
CA ASN A 15 -3.17 11.17 2.73
C ASN A 15 -2.08 12.24 2.58
N SER A 16 -2.27 13.45 3.12
CA SER A 16 -1.23 14.49 3.12
C SER A 16 -0.04 14.10 4.01
N ILE A 17 -0.31 13.51 5.18
CA ILE A 17 0.75 12.95 6.04
C ILE A 17 1.45 11.79 5.32
N GLY A 18 0.69 10.91 4.67
CA GLY A 18 1.24 9.82 3.85
C GLY A 18 2.14 10.32 2.72
N LEU A 19 1.71 11.35 2.00
CA LEU A 19 2.49 11.99 0.95
C LEU A 19 3.78 12.59 1.50
N PHE A 20 3.72 13.28 2.64
CA PHE A 20 4.92 13.81 3.30
C PHE A 20 5.92 12.69 3.65
N MET A 21 5.45 11.60 4.26
CA MET A 21 6.30 10.44 4.58
C MET A 21 6.90 9.81 3.31
N GLN A 22 6.11 9.69 2.24
CA GLN A 22 6.57 9.17 0.96
C GLN A 22 7.66 10.05 0.34
N LEU A 23 7.50 11.37 0.38
CA LEU A 23 8.50 12.33 -0.11
C LEU A 23 9.80 12.24 0.69
N CYS A 24 9.71 12.10 2.02
CA CYS A 24 10.89 11.86 2.86
C CYS A 24 11.61 10.57 2.47
N TYR A 25 10.87 9.46 2.30
CA TYR A 25 11.43 8.18 1.90
C TYR A 25 12.12 8.23 0.53
N ILE A 26 11.45 8.82 -0.47
CA ILE A 26 12.00 8.98 -1.82
C ILE A 26 13.24 9.88 -1.79
N SER A 27 13.24 10.96 -1.01
CA SER A 27 14.38 11.87 -0.90
C SER A 27 15.61 11.14 -0.38
N ILE A 28 15.46 10.40 0.72
CA ILE A 28 16.54 9.58 1.29
C ILE A 28 17.02 8.56 0.24
N PHE A 29 16.10 7.80 -0.37
CA PHE A 29 16.46 6.80 -1.37
C PHE A 29 17.17 7.41 -2.59
N PHE A 30 16.75 8.59 -3.03
CA PHE A 30 17.36 9.32 -4.13
C PHE A 30 18.82 9.70 -3.83
N PHE A 31 19.11 10.17 -2.62
CA PHE A 31 20.48 10.50 -2.20
C PHE A 31 21.39 9.27 -2.19
N TYR A 32 20.91 8.12 -1.72
CA TYR A 32 21.73 6.91 -1.58
C TYR A 32 21.77 5.99 -2.80
N THR A 33 20.92 6.19 -3.80
CA THR A 33 20.85 5.31 -4.98
C THR A 33 21.74 5.76 -6.14
N GLY A 34 22.03 4.84 -7.07
CA GLY A 34 22.87 5.08 -8.25
C GLY A 34 22.19 5.90 -9.35
N LYS A 35 22.97 6.47 -10.27
CA LYS A 35 22.48 7.35 -11.37
C LYS A 35 21.31 6.75 -12.16
N ARG A 36 21.37 5.45 -12.49
CA ARG A 36 20.30 4.73 -13.20
C ARG A 36 18.97 4.79 -12.45
N TYR A 37 18.99 4.50 -11.15
CA TYR A 37 17.79 4.51 -10.31
C TYR A 37 17.30 5.93 -10.03
N ARG A 38 18.20 6.92 -9.90
CA ARG A 38 17.82 8.34 -9.83
C ARG A 38 17.02 8.78 -11.05
N LEU A 39 17.48 8.43 -12.25
CA LEU A 39 16.74 8.72 -13.49
C LEU A 39 15.36 8.04 -13.50
N GLN A 40 15.27 6.77 -13.07
CA GLN A 40 13.98 6.08 -12.95
C GLN A 40 13.02 6.79 -12.00
N ILE A 41 13.49 7.21 -10.82
CA ILE A 41 12.67 7.95 -9.83
C ILE A 41 12.15 9.25 -10.45
N VAL A 42 13.03 10.03 -11.08
CA VAL A 42 12.65 11.31 -11.72
C VAL A 42 11.64 11.09 -12.84
N SER A 43 11.84 10.08 -13.70
CA SER A 43 10.90 9.75 -14.76
C SER A 43 9.53 9.31 -14.23
N ILE A 44 9.49 8.50 -13.16
CA ILE A 44 8.24 8.06 -12.54
C ILE A 44 7.51 9.24 -11.89
N LEU A 45 8.20 10.07 -11.10
CA LEU A 45 7.61 11.26 -10.47
C LEU A 45 7.09 12.26 -11.49
N PHE A 46 7.83 12.47 -12.59
CA PHE A 46 7.38 13.32 -13.68
C PHE A 46 6.11 12.76 -14.31
N GLY A 47 6.07 11.46 -14.59
CA GLY A 47 4.89 10.77 -15.10
C GLY A 47 3.68 10.89 -14.16
N GLU A 48 3.90 10.78 -12.85
CA GLU A 48 2.85 10.94 -11.82
C GLU A 48 2.29 12.37 -11.80
N ILE A 49 3.15 13.39 -11.82
CA ILE A 49 2.74 14.80 -11.83
C ILE A 49 1.96 15.11 -13.12
N VAL A 50 2.46 14.66 -14.28
CA VAL A 50 1.79 14.87 -15.57
C VAL A 50 0.44 14.13 -15.60
N GLY A 51 0.39 12.89 -15.14
CA GLY A 51 -0.85 12.11 -15.05
C GLY A 51 -1.89 12.76 -14.14
N LEU A 52 -1.46 13.26 -12.97
CA LEU A 52 -2.33 13.98 -12.05
C LEU A 52 -2.83 15.30 -12.66
N ALA A 53 -1.95 16.08 -13.28
CA ALA A 53 -2.32 17.32 -13.94
C ALA A 53 -3.32 17.08 -15.07
N ALA A 54 -3.11 16.03 -15.89
CA ALA A 54 -4.03 15.63 -16.94
C ALA A 54 -5.40 15.19 -16.40
N ALA A 55 -5.43 14.42 -15.31
CA ALA A 55 -6.68 14.01 -14.66
C ALA A 55 -7.45 15.23 -14.09
N VAL A 56 -6.75 16.17 -13.46
CA VAL A 56 -7.36 17.41 -12.94
C VAL A 56 -7.86 18.29 -14.09
N ALA A 57 -7.04 18.54 -15.10
CA ALA A 57 -7.42 19.35 -16.25
C ALA A 57 -8.60 18.73 -17.01
N GLY A 58 -8.55 17.43 -17.30
CA GLY A 58 -9.61 16.70 -18.00
C GLY A 58 -10.94 16.73 -17.24
N THR A 59 -10.91 16.57 -15.92
CA THR A 59 -12.14 16.65 -15.10
C THR A 59 -12.67 18.08 -14.95
N MET A 60 -11.79 19.09 -14.85
CA MET A 60 -12.22 20.48 -14.72
C MET A 60 -12.75 21.07 -16.04
N LEU A 61 -12.12 20.72 -17.17
CA LEU A 61 -12.49 21.22 -18.50
C LEU A 61 -13.64 20.42 -19.12
N GLY A 62 -13.67 19.10 -18.90
CA GLY A 62 -14.64 18.20 -19.53
C GLY A 62 -15.92 17.96 -18.73
N LEU A 63 -15.94 18.27 -17.43
CA LEU A 63 -17.10 18.03 -16.56
C LEU A 63 -17.48 19.33 -15.84
N HIS A 64 -18.76 19.70 -15.91
CA HIS A 64 -19.25 20.97 -15.35
C HIS A 64 -19.96 20.82 -14.00
N THR A 65 -20.24 19.61 -13.54
CA THR A 65 -20.91 19.35 -12.25
C THR A 65 -19.96 18.71 -11.23
N TYR A 66 -20.13 19.07 -9.96
CA TYR A 66 -19.37 18.46 -8.86
C TYR A 66 -19.59 16.95 -8.76
N ALA A 67 -20.82 16.48 -9.00
CA ALA A 67 -21.16 15.06 -8.96
C ALA A 67 -20.37 14.25 -10.00
N SER A 68 -20.32 14.70 -11.26
CA SER A 68 -19.58 14.00 -12.31
C SER A 68 -18.07 13.99 -12.04
N ARG A 69 -17.50 15.12 -11.59
CA ARG A 69 -16.08 15.21 -11.20
C ARG A 69 -15.75 14.27 -10.05
N THR A 70 -16.62 14.24 -9.04
CA THR A 70 -16.50 13.34 -7.87
C THR A 70 -16.50 11.89 -8.32
N THR A 71 -17.42 11.48 -9.19
CA THR A 71 -17.50 10.11 -9.69
C THR A 71 -16.25 9.68 -10.45
N VAL A 72 -15.79 10.48 -11.41
CA VAL A 72 -14.61 10.12 -12.21
C VAL A 72 -13.35 10.02 -11.34
N VAL A 73 -13.11 11.01 -10.49
CA VAL A 73 -11.94 10.99 -9.58
C VAL A 73 -12.06 9.86 -8.56
N GLY A 74 -13.26 9.60 -8.03
CA GLY A 74 -13.53 8.50 -7.11
C GLY A 74 -13.23 7.14 -7.73
N ILE A 75 -13.69 6.89 -8.98
CA ILE A 75 -13.41 5.65 -9.72
C ILE A 75 -11.90 5.50 -9.94
N LEU A 76 -11.22 6.54 -10.45
CA LEU A 76 -9.78 6.49 -10.70
C LEU A 76 -9.00 6.22 -9.41
N ALA A 77 -9.28 6.96 -8.34
CA ALA A 77 -8.62 6.78 -7.05
C ALA A 77 -8.85 5.37 -6.48
N THR A 78 -10.07 4.84 -6.60
CA THR A 78 -10.40 3.49 -6.14
C THR A 78 -9.65 2.43 -6.95
N ALA A 79 -9.62 2.57 -8.28
CA ALA A 79 -8.92 1.64 -9.16
C ALA A 79 -7.42 1.61 -8.87
N PHE A 80 -6.76 2.77 -8.79
CA PHE A 80 -5.34 2.86 -8.42
C PHE A 80 -5.08 2.30 -7.02
N GLY A 81 -5.95 2.61 -6.05
CA GLY A 81 -5.87 2.05 -4.69
C GLY A 81 -5.95 0.52 -4.67
N ILE A 82 -6.84 -0.08 -5.45
CA ILE A 82 -6.93 -1.54 -5.59
C ILE A 82 -5.68 -2.12 -6.24
N CYS A 83 -5.13 -1.48 -7.27
CA CYS A 83 -3.89 -1.93 -7.92
C CYS A 83 -2.71 -1.99 -6.94
N MET A 84 -2.64 -1.07 -5.96
CA MET A 84 -1.57 -1.09 -4.94
C MET A 84 -1.58 -2.36 -4.09
N TYR A 85 -2.73 -3.04 -3.95
CA TYR A 85 -2.81 -4.32 -3.24
C TYR A 85 -2.09 -5.48 -3.95
N GLY A 86 -1.59 -5.29 -5.17
CA GLY A 86 -0.68 -6.24 -5.82
C GLY A 86 0.59 -6.52 -5.00
N SER A 87 1.09 -5.53 -4.26
CA SER A 87 2.25 -5.69 -3.37
C SER A 87 2.00 -6.70 -2.23
N PRO A 88 0.99 -6.52 -1.35
CA PRO A 88 0.68 -7.50 -0.32
C PRO A 88 0.27 -8.87 -0.87
N LEU A 89 -0.42 -8.94 -2.03
CA LEU A 89 -0.73 -10.22 -2.69
C LEU A 89 0.54 -11.01 -3.04
N THR A 90 1.58 -10.33 -3.53
CA THR A 90 2.87 -10.96 -3.85
C THR A 90 3.55 -11.53 -2.60
N ILE A 91 3.45 -10.84 -1.46
CA ILE A 91 3.99 -11.34 -0.19
C ILE A 91 3.19 -12.54 0.31
N MET A 92 1.85 -12.50 0.24
CA MET A 92 1.00 -13.63 0.62
C MET A 92 1.30 -14.88 -0.23
N TYR A 93 1.50 -14.70 -1.54
CA TYR A 93 1.94 -15.78 -2.43
C TYR A 93 3.28 -16.38 -1.97
N LYS A 94 4.26 -15.54 -1.61
CA LYS A 94 5.53 -16.01 -1.06
C LYS A 94 5.34 -16.82 0.22
N VAL A 95 4.54 -16.34 1.17
CA VAL A 95 4.24 -17.07 2.43
C VAL A 95 3.65 -18.45 2.16
N ILE A 96 2.70 -18.56 1.23
CA ILE A 96 2.08 -19.84 0.87
C ILE A 96 3.11 -20.79 0.25
N LYS A 97 4.00 -20.27 -0.60
CA LYS A 97 5.05 -21.04 -1.29
C LYS A 97 6.17 -21.49 -0.35
N THR A 98 6.65 -20.60 0.52
CA THR A 98 7.73 -20.89 1.47
C THR A 98 7.23 -21.55 2.75
N LYS A 99 5.92 -21.61 2.96
CA LYS A 99 5.27 -22.11 4.17
C LYS A 99 5.75 -21.39 5.44
N SER A 100 6.25 -20.17 5.29
CA SER A 100 6.82 -19.35 6.36
C SER A 100 6.28 -17.92 6.30
N ALA A 101 5.72 -17.44 7.41
CA ALA A 101 5.22 -16.07 7.55
C ALA A 101 6.31 -15.04 7.92
N GLU A 102 7.60 -15.38 7.77
CA GLU A 102 8.72 -14.51 8.18
C GLU A 102 8.70 -13.13 7.48
N PHE A 103 8.28 -13.08 6.22
CA PHE A 103 8.21 -11.83 5.45
C PHE A 103 6.92 -11.02 5.71
N LEU A 104 6.02 -11.51 6.57
CA LEU A 104 4.72 -10.91 6.82
C LEU A 104 4.64 -10.37 8.25
N PRO A 105 4.93 -9.08 8.48
CA PRO A 105 4.98 -8.49 9.81
C PRO A 105 3.59 -8.44 10.46
N LYS A 106 3.42 -9.18 11.55
CA LYS A 106 2.14 -9.30 12.28
C LYS A 106 1.52 -7.96 12.69
N THR A 107 2.31 -7.06 13.27
CA THR A 107 1.82 -5.76 13.71
C THR A 107 1.28 -4.94 12.54
N LEU A 108 1.94 -5.01 11.38
CA LEU A 108 1.49 -4.30 10.19
C LEU A 108 0.16 -4.87 9.68
N SER A 109 0.02 -6.18 9.58
CA SER A 109 -1.23 -6.81 9.13
C SER A 109 -2.41 -6.49 10.06
N ILE A 110 -2.19 -6.48 11.39
CA ILE A 110 -3.22 -6.07 12.36
C ILE A 110 -3.59 -4.59 12.16
N ALA A 111 -2.60 -3.71 12.05
CA ALA A 111 -2.83 -2.29 11.84
C ALA A 111 -3.60 -2.02 10.54
N CYS A 112 -3.24 -2.70 9.44
CA CYS A 112 -3.95 -2.60 8.17
C CYS A 112 -5.39 -3.09 8.26
N PHE A 113 -5.64 -4.18 8.99
CA PHE A 113 -7.00 -4.71 9.19
C PHE A 113 -7.88 -3.74 9.98
N LEU A 114 -7.37 -3.23 11.11
CA LEU A 114 -8.10 -2.25 11.92
C LEU A 114 -8.34 -0.94 11.15
N ASN A 115 -7.32 -0.45 10.42
CA ASN A 115 -7.47 0.70 9.54
C ASN A 115 -8.57 0.48 8.49
N GLY A 116 -8.58 -0.69 7.84
CA GLY A 116 -9.62 -1.06 6.87
C GLY A 116 -11.02 -1.05 7.47
N ILE A 117 -11.21 -1.58 8.69
CA ILE A 117 -12.48 -1.53 9.42
C ILE A 117 -12.88 -0.08 9.73
N CYS A 118 -11.95 0.74 10.24
CA CYS A 118 -12.23 2.15 10.54
C CYS A 118 -12.70 2.91 9.30
N TRP A 119 -12.05 2.70 8.15
CA TRP A 119 -12.44 3.34 6.90
C TRP A 119 -13.76 2.81 6.33
N ALA A 120 -14.01 1.51 6.45
CA ALA A 120 -15.30 0.93 6.07
C ALA A 120 -16.44 1.52 6.93
N GLY A 121 -16.24 1.63 8.25
CA GLY A 121 -17.19 2.29 9.14
C GLY A 121 -17.42 3.76 8.78
N TYR A 122 -16.34 4.51 8.54
CA TYR A 122 -16.44 5.91 8.07
C TYR A 122 -17.24 6.04 6.76
N ALA A 123 -16.98 5.15 5.80
CA ALA A 123 -17.66 5.15 4.51
C ALA A 123 -19.15 4.82 4.63
N LEU A 124 -19.53 3.91 5.54
CA LEU A 124 -20.93 3.55 5.77
C LEU A 124 -21.73 4.70 6.40
N LEU A 125 -21.12 5.55 7.24
CA LEU A 125 -21.82 6.69 7.86
C LEU A 125 -22.35 7.71 6.83
N LYS A 126 -21.67 7.86 5.69
CA LYS A 126 -22.07 8.79 4.62
C LYS A 126 -22.39 8.08 3.30
N PHE A 127 -22.44 6.76 3.31
CA PHE A 127 -22.53 5.90 2.11
C PHE A 127 -21.62 6.38 0.97
N ASP A 128 -20.31 6.44 1.23
CA ASP A 128 -19.29 6.72 0.22
C ASP A 128 -18.79 5.41 -0.43
N PRO A 129 -19.27 5.04 -1.63
CA PRO A 129 -18.95 3.76 -2.24
C PRO A 129 -17.46 3.65 -2.61
N TYR A 130 -16.79 4.76 -2.93
CA TYR A 130 -15.39 4.75 -3.38
C TYR A 130 -14.45 4.39 -2.22
N ILE A 131 -14.65 5.04 -1.07
CA ILE A 131 -13.89 4.74 0.15
C ILE A 131 -14.22 3.32 0.63
N LEU A 132 -15.50 2.93 0.59
CA LEU A 132 -15.94 1.60 1.03
C LEU A 132 -15.32 0.49 0.20
N THR A 133 -15.37 0.58 -1.14
CA THR A 133 -14.81 -0.44 -2.03
C THR A 133 -13.30 -0.56 -1.86
N GLY A 134 -12.56 0.56 -1.89
CA GLY A 134 -11.10 0.55 -1.78
C GLY A 134 -10.62 -0.02 -0.44
N ASN A 135 -11.19 0.44 0.67
CA ASN A 135 -10.78 0.00 2.01
C ASN A 135 -11.35 -1.37 2.38
N GLY A 136 -12.54 -1.73 1.87
CA GLY A 136 -13.14 -3.04 2.07
C GLY A 136 -12.28 -4.16 1.48
N VAL A 137 -11.79 -3.99 0.25
CA VAL A 137 -10.84 -4.93 -0.37
C VAL A 137 -9.56 -5.02 0.47
N GLY A 138 -9.02 -3.89 0.92
CA GLY A 138 -7.85 -3.86 1.80
C GLY A 138 -8.06 -4.59 3.13
N ALA A 139 -9.21 -4.41 3.76
CA ALA A 139 -9.58 -5.08 5.01
C ALA A 139 -9.68 -6.60 4.80
N LEU A 140 -10.30 -7.05 3.71
CA LEU A 140 -10.37 -8.47 3.37
C LEU A 140 -8.97 -9.07 3.14
N LEU A 141 -8.10 -8.38 2.41
CA LEU A 141 -6.72 -8.84 2.19
C LEU A 141 -5.91 -8.86 3.49
N ALA A 142 -6.09 -7.86 4.36
CA ALA A 142 -5.44 -7.84 5.68
C ALA A 142 -5.95 -8.98 6.58
N LEU A 143 -7.24 -9.34 6.50
CA LEU A 143 -7.78 -10.50 7.19
C LEU A 143 -7.14 -11.80 6.70
N VAL A 144 -6.97 -11.95 5.37
CA VAL A 144 -6.25 -13.09 4.79
C VAL A 144 -4.81 -13.14 5.27
N GLN A 145 -4.12 -11.98 5.33
CA GLN A 145 -2.76 -11.92 5.91
C GLN A 145 -2.73 -12.42 7.35
N LEU A 146 -3.66 -11.98 8.20
CA LEU A 146 -3.76 -12.45 9.59
C LEU A 146 -3.99 -13.97 9.67
N ALA A 147 -4.86 -14.51 8.82
CA ALA A 147 -5.08 -15.95 8.74
C ALA A 147 -3.80 -16.70 8.34
N LEU A 148 -3.08 -16.21 7.34
CA LEU A 148 -1.80 -16.80 6.91
C LEU A 148 -0.74 -16.75 8.02
N ILE A 149 -0.68 -15.67 8.81
CA ILE A 149 0.22 -15.58 9.95
C ILE A 149 -0.10 -16.64 11.01
N VAL A 150 -1.38 -16.94 11.24
CA VAL A 150 -1.79 -17.97 12.21
C VAL A 150 -1.49 -19.37 11.67
N ILE A 151 -1.80 -19.64 10.40
CA ILE A 151 -1.59 -20.94 9.75
C ILE A 151 -0.10 -21.26 9.61
N TYR A 152 0.72 -20.29 9.21
CA TYR A 152 2.16 -20.44 8.98
C TYR A 152 3.01 -19.85 10.13
N ARG A 153 2.48 -19.90 11.36
CA ARG A 153 3.15 -19.46 12.60
C ARG A 153 4.28 -20.44 12.96
N ASN A 154 5.51 -20.20 12.48
CA ASN A 154 6.64 -21.12 12.68
C ASN A 154 7.07 -21.32 14.15
N PRO A 155 7.55 -22.54 14.50
CA PRO A 155 8.76 -22.79 15.30
C PRO A 155 9.90 -23.47 14.48
N PRO A 156 11.22 -23.24 14.74
CA PRO A 156 12.35 -23.64 13.86
C PRO A 156 13.22 -24.81 14.37
N PRO A 157 14.14 -25.37 13.53
CA PRO A 157 15.59 -25.42 13.90
C PRO A 157 16.49 -24.89 12.75
N LYS A 158 17.34 -23.88 13.00
CA LYS A 158 18.76 -23.96 13.43
C LYS A 158 19.64 -24.80 12.50
N ASP A 159 20.27 -24.15 11.52
CA ASP A 159 21.54 -24.67 11.00
C ASP A 159 22.60 -24.46 12.08
N GLU A 160 22.82 -25.50 12.88
CA GLU A 160 24.09 -25.70 13.58
C GLU A 160 25.20 -25.55 12.54
N LYS A 161 25.97 -24.46 12.63
CA LYS A 161 27.31 -24.49 12.07
C LYS A 161 28.02 -25.63 12.80
N PRO A 162 28.59 -26.63 12.09
CA PRO A 162 29.24 -27.76 12.74
C PRO A 162 30.24 -27.21 13.75
N SER A 163 30.19 -27.74 14.97
CA SER A 163 31.11 -27.32 16.02
C SER A 163 32.53 -27.51 15.50
N LYS A 164 33.44 -26.57 15.82
CA LYS A 164 34.85 -26.61 15.38
C LYS A 164 35.59 -27.91 15.75
N VAL A 165 35.00 -28.75 16.61
CA VAL A 165 35.53 -30.05 17.02
C VAL A 165 35.52 -31.07 15.86
N GLU A 166 34.56 -30.99 14.93
CA GLU A 166 34.52 -31.94 13.78
C GLU A 166 35.60 -31.63 12.72
N LEU A 167 36.10 -30.40 12.64
CA LEU A 167 37.15 -30.00 11.70
C LEU A 167 38.57 -30.37 12.15
N GLN A 168 38.80 -30.62 13.44
CA GLN A 168 40.10 -31.05 13.97
C GLN A 168 40.33 -32.56 13.90
N ASN A 169 39.28 -33.36 13.67
CA ASN A 169 39.38 -34.82 13.58
C ASN A 169 39.47 -35.32 12.13
N VAL A 170 39.50 -34.41 11.15
CA VAL A 170 39.51 -34.72 9.71
C VAL A 170 40.76 -34.14 9.02
N VAL A 171 41.69 -33.52 9.76
CA VAL A 171 42.98 -33.04 9.24
C VAL A 171 44.12 -33.77 9.91
#